data_AF-A0A383D689-F1
#
_entry.id   AF-A0A383D689-F1
#
_cell.length_a   1.000
_cell.length_b   1.000
_cell.length_c   1.000
_cell.angle_alpha   90.00
_cell.angle_beta   90.00
_cell.angle_gamma   90.00
#
_symmetry.space_group_name_H-M   'P 1'
#
loop_
_entity.id
_entity.type
_entity.pdbx_description
1 polymer ?
#
loop_
_entity_poly.entity_id
_entity_poly.type
_entity_poly.pdbx_seq_one_letter_code
_entity_poly.pdbx_strand_id
1 'polypeptide(L)'
;GFGQPAFPVDTHIHRLAQRWGLTKGKNVKETEEDLKKLFPEESWNKLHLQIIFWGREFCPARQCYGLECEICKATYPKRSRPFSHKKP
;
A
#
# COMPACT_ATOMS: atom_id res chain seq x y z
N GLY A 1 -23.14 -7.33 -6.15
CA GLY A 1 -23.77 -8.12 -5.08
C GLY A 1 -23.14 -7.73 -3.76
N PHE A 2 -24.00 -7.46 -2.77
CA PHE A 2 -23.80 -7.56 -1.32
C PHE A 2 -22.70 -6.72 -0.66
N GLY A 3 -23.13 -5.77 0.18
CA GLY A 3 -22.31 -4.87 1.00
C GLY A 3 -21.51 -5.58 2.10
N GLN A 4 -20.76 -6.61 1.74
CA GLN A 4 -19.69 -7.12 2.58
C GLN A 4 -18.52 -6.15 2.51
N PRO A 5 -18.01 -5.68 3.66
CA PRO A 5 -16.78 -4.90 3.67
C PRO A 5 -15.69 -5.77 3.04
N ALA A 6 -15.10 -5.27 1.98
CA ALA A 6 -13.91 -5.85 1.36
C ALA A 6 -12.86 -4.75 1.32
N PHE A 7 -11.60 -5.13 1.50
CA PHE A 7 -10.47 -4.25 1.23
C PHE A 7 -9.90 -4.67 -0.12
N PRO A 8 -10.42 -4.18 -1.25
CA PRO A 8 -9.87 -4.56 -2.54
C PRO A 8 -8.42 -4.10 -2.63
N VAL A 9 -7.50 -5.02 -2.86
CA VAL A 9 -6.09 -4.70 -3.09
C VAL A 9 -5.83 -4.75 -4.58
N ASP A 10 -5.47 -3.60 -5.15
CA ASP A 10 -5.00 -3.50 -6.53
C ASP A 10 -3.46 -3.45 -6.58
N THR A 11 -2.89 -3.30 -7.78
CA THR A 11 -1.43 -3.23 -7.96
C THR A 11 -0.80 -1.98 -7.32
N HIS A 12 -1.55 -0.89 -7.14
CA HIS A 12 -1.08 0.32 -6.47
C HIS A 12 -0.98 0.09 -4.97
N ILE A 13 -2.05 -0.43 -4.37
CA ILE A 13 -2.13 -0.73 -2.94
C ILE A 13 -1.08 -1.77 -2.56
N HIS A 14 -0.94 -2.85 -3.34
CA HIS A 14 0.08 -3.87 -3.07
C HIS A 14 1.50 -3.28 -3.06
N ARG A 15 1.82 -2.46 -4.06
CA ARG A 15 3.12 -1.77 -4.17
C ARG A 15 3.37 -0.83 -2.98
N LEU A 16 2.37 -0.06 -2.57
CA LEU A 16 2.48 0.91 -1.48
C LEU A 16 2.54 0.23 -0.12
N ALA A 17 1.70 -0.78 0.10
CA ALA A 17 1.70 -1.60 1.32
C ALA A 17 3.10 -2.21 1.56
N GLN A 18 3.75 -2.73 0.52
CA GLN A 18 5.14 -3.18 0.63
C GLN A 18 6.11 -2.03 0.93
N ARG A 19 6.01 -0.88 0.24
CA ARG A 19 6.89 0.29 0.47
C ARG A 19 6.78 0.82 1.90
N TRP A 20 5.60 0.78 2.49
CA TRP A 20 5.29 1.28 3.82
C TRP A 20 5.44 0.22 4.90
N GLY A 21 5.77 -1.03 4.53
CA GLY A 21 5.98 -2.12 5.49
C GLY A 21 4.70 -2.65 6.12
N LEU A 22 3.53 -2.34 5.53
CA LEU A 22 2.23 -2.87 5.97
C LEU A 22 2.07 -4.36 5.65
N THR A 23 2.84 -4.88 4.69
CA THR A 23 2.83 -6.29 4.34
C THR A 23 4.24 -6.74 3.94
N LYS A 24 4.52 -8.02 4.18
CA LYS A 24 5.67 -8.74 3.59
C LYS A 24 5.21 -9.76 2.54
N GLY A 25 3.92 -9.79 2.27
CA GLY A 25 3.25 -10.73 1.39
C GLY A 25 3.79 -10.68 -0.02
N LYS A 26 3.90 -11.85 -0.63
CA LYS A 26 4.39 -12.01 -2.00
C LYS A 26 3.30 -11.74 -3.01
N ASN A 27 2.04 -12.03 -2.68
CA ASN A 27 0.89 -11.89 -3.57
C ASN A 27 -0.15 -10.92 -2.99
N VAL A 28 -1.13 -10.58 -3.84
CA VAL A 28 -2.24 -9.66 -3.51
C VAL A 28 -3.09 -10.20 -2.36
N LYS A 29 -3.34 -11.52 -2.32
CA LYS A 29 -4.16 -12.16 -1.29
C LYS A 29 -3.54 -12.01 0.10
N GLU A 30 -2.25 -12.31 0.24
CA GLU A 30 -1.51 -12.10 1.50
C GLU A 30 -1.53 -10.64 1.93
N THR A 31 -1.42 -9.71 0.98
CA THR A 31 -1.51 -8.28 1.29
C THR A 31 -2.90 -7.88 1.77
N GLU A 32 -3.95 -8.40 1.14
CA GLU A 32 -5.32 -8.14 1.56
C GLU A 32 -5.56 -8.66 2.99
N GLU A 33 -5.12 -9.87 3.30
CA GLU A 33 -5.23 -10.44 4.64
C GLU A 33 -4.45 -9.61 5.68
N ASP A 34 -3.25 -9.14 5.35
CA ASP A 34 -2.45 -8.28 6.23
C ASP A 34 -3.13 -6.92 6.46
N LEU A 35 -3.63 -6.27 5.41
CA LEU A 35 -4.27 -4.96 5.51
C LEU A 35 -5.61 -5.04 6.28
N LYS A 36 -6.38 -6.12 6.09
CA LYS A 36 -7.60 -6.38 6.86
C LYS A 36 -7.34 -6.57 8.35
N LYS A 37 -6.19 -7.13 8.73
CA LYS A 37 -5.76 -7.26 10.14
C LYS A 37 -5.28 -5.94 10.73
N LEU A 38 -4.73 -5.04 9.90
CA LEU A 38 -4.18 -3.76 10.34
C LEU A 38 -5.23 -2.66 10.47
N PHE A 39 -6.28 -2.68 9.64
CA PHE A 39 -7.27 -1.61 9.58
C PHE A 39 -8.68 -2.11 9.94
N PRO A 40 -9.49 -1.29 10.64
CA PRO A 40 -10.87 -1.66 10.97
C PRO A 40 -11.77 -1.70 9.73
N GLU A 41 -12.74 -2.61 9.69
CA GLU A 41 -13.55 -2.89 8.48
C GLU A 41 -14.30 -1.68 7.94
N GLU A 42 -14.78 -0.82 8.84
CA GLU A 42 -15.45 0.45 8.54
C GLU A 42 -14.60 1.42 7.70
N SER A 43 -13.27 1.29 7.78
CA SER A 43 -12.32 2.16 7.09
C SER A 43 -11.88 1.64 5.72
N TRP A 44 -12.15 0.37 5.39
CA TRP A 44 -11.55 -0.31 4.23
C TRP A 44 -11.82 0.39 2.90
N ASN A 45 -13.07 0.76 2.63
CA ASN A 45 -13.43 1.47 1.38
C ASN A 45 -12.78 2.86 1.30
N LYS A 46 -12.72 3.58 2.43
CA LYS A 46 -12.12 4.92 2.48
C LYS A 46 -10.60 4.83 2.26
N LEU A 47 -9.94 3.91 2.96
CA LEU A 47 -8.50 3.67 2.84
C LEU A 47 -8.12 3.21 1.44
N HIS A 48 -8.91 2.32 0.84
CA HIS A 48 -8.69 1.87 -0.54
C HIS A 48 -8.55 3.06 -1.50
N LEU A 49 -9.52 3.98 -1.49
CA LEU A 49 -9.49 5.17 -2.34
C LEU A 49 -8.33 6.10 -1.97
N GLN A 50 -8.13 6.37 -0.68
CA GLN A 50 -7.04 7.25 -0.22
C GLN A 50 -5.66 6.77 -0.65
N ILE A 51 -5.39 5.46 -0.53
CA ILE A 51 -4.11 4.87 -0.93
C ILE A 51 -3.93 4.95 -2.44
N ILE A 52 -4.98 4.73 -3.23
CA ILE A 52 -4.93 4.85 -4.70
C ILE A 52 -4.63 6.29 -5.10
N PHE A 53 -5.36 7.27 -4.58
CA PHE A 53 -5.13 8.69 -4.87
C PHE A 53 -3.71 9.10 -4.50
N TRP A 54 -3.27 8.74 -3.30
CA TRP A 54 -1.90 9.00 -2.85
C TRP A 54 -0.86 8.37 -3.77
N GLY A 55 -1.09 7.12 -4.19
CA GLY A 55 -0.22 6.40 -5.11
C GLY A 55 -0.09 7.00 -6.50
N ARG A 56 -1.10 7.75 -6.94
CA ARG A 56 -1.11 8.43 -8.23
C ARG A 56 -0.46 9.80 -8.14
N GLU A 57 -0.81 10.59 -7.14
CA GLU A 57 -0.37 11.98 -7.01
C GLU A 57 1.01 12.12 -6.35
N PHE A 58 1.27 11.37 -5.27
CA PHE A 58 2.44 11.59 -4.40
C PHE A 58 3.44 10.44 -4.40
N CYS A 59 3.03 9.23 -4.77
CA CYS A 59 3.91 8.06 -4.80
C CYS A 59 3.87 7.27 -6.13
N PRO A 60 4.14 7.94 -7.27
CA PRO A 60 4.21 7.30 -8.57
C PRO A 60 5.24 6.17 -8.61
N ALA A 61 4.95 5.14 -9.41
CA ALA A 61 5.75 3.92 -9.44
C ALA A 61 7.18 4.16 -9.93
N ARG A 62 7.35 5.00 -10.97
CA ARG A 62 8.60 5.21 -11.71
C ARG A 62 9.44 6.41 -11.23
N GLN A 63 9.06 7.06 -10.13
CA GLN A 63 9.74 8.26 -9.64
C GLN A 63 10.06 8.16 -8.14
N CYS A 64 9.05 7.99 -7.28
CA CYS A 64 9.30 8.00 -5.84
C CYS A 64 10.19 6.85 -5.36
N TYR A 65 10.04 5.64 -5.91
CA TYR A 65 10.73 4.41 -5.48
C TYR A 65 10.74 4.14 -3.95
N GLY A 66 9.83 4.76 -3.20
CA GLY A 66 9.77 4.66 -1.74
C GLY A 66 10.75 5.56 -0.99
N LEU A 67 11.32 6.58 -1.64
CA LEU A 67 12.32 7.50 -1.09
C LEU A 67 11.80 8.94 -0.96
N GLU A 68 10.90 9.36 -1.84
CA GLU A 68 10.54 10.78 -1.98
C GLU A 68 9.28 11.16 -1.22
N CYS A 69 8.24 10.31 -1.29
CA CYS A 69 6.92 10.62 -0.76
C CYS A 69 6.92 10.78 0.76
N GLU A 70 6.07 11.67 1.29
CA GLU A 70 6.02 11.96 2.73
C GLU A 70 5.77 10.71 3.57
N ILE A 71 4.79 9.89 3.21
CA ILE A 71 4.52 8.62 3.92
C ILE A 71 5.72 7.67 3.84
N CYS A 72 6.43 7.65 2.70
CA CYS A 72 7.59 6.79 2.51
C CYS A 72 8.75 7.21 3.44
N LYS A 73 8.99 8.51 3.56
CA LYS A 73 9.97 9.09 4.47
C LYS A 73 9.54 8.96 5.93
N ALA A 74 8.25 9.09 6.23
CA ALA A 74 7.73 8.94 7.59
C ALA A 74 7.85 7.49 8.07
N THR A 75 7.50 6.52 7.22
CA THR A 75 7.59 5.09 7.55
C THR A 75 9.02 4.57 7.57
N TYR A 76 9.90 5.08 6.70
CA TYR A 76 11.30 4.67 6.60
C TYR A 76 12.24 5.88 6.35
N PRO A 77 12.50 6.72 7.37
CA PRO A 77 13.27 7.96 7.20
C PRO A 77 14.74 7.72 6.85
N LYS A 78 15.29 6.56 7.22
CA LYS A 78 16.68 6.18 6.94
C LYS A 78 16.86 5.47 5.60
N ARG A 79 15.78 5.30 4.81
CA ARG A 79 15.88 4.61 3.51
C ARG A 79 16.60 5.51 2.50
N SER A 80 17.73 5.05 2.02
CA SER A 80 18.56 5.74 1.03
C SER A 80 18.60 5.04 -0.34
N ARG A 81 18.07 3.81 -0.44
CA ARG A 81 18.07 3.00 -1.66
C ARG A 81 16.64 2.72 -2.14
N PRO A 82 16.40 2.65 -3.47
CA PRO A 82 15.10 2.28 -4.03
C PRO A 82 14.54 1.01 -3.40
N PHE A 83 13.25 1.02 -3.04
CA PHE A 83 12.60 -0.17 -2.52
C PHE A 83 12.45 -1.22 -3.62
N SER A 84 12.88 -2.46 -3.33
CA SER A 84 12.72 -3.59 -4.24
C SER A 84 11.37 -4.25 -4.01
N HIS A 85 10.44 -4.07 -4.95
CA HIS A 85 9.12 -4.69 -4.91
C HIS A 85 9.23 -6.19 -5.17
N LYS A 86 8.51 -6.97 -4.36
CA LYS A 86 8.24 -8.36 -4.72
C LYS A 86 7.16 -8.33 -5.79
N LYS A 87 7.45 -8.92 -6.94
CA LYS A 87 6.42 -9.14 -7.96
C LYS A 87 5.42 -10.16 -7.40
N PRO A 88 4.11 -9.92 -7.54
CA PRO A 88 3.09 -10.94 -7.28
C PRO A 88 3.25 -12.15 -8.19
#